data_AF-A0A974A2X5-F1
#
_entry.id   AF-A0A974A2X5-F1
#
_cell.length_a   1.000
_cell.length_b   1.000
_cell.length_c   1.000
_cell.angle_alpha   90.00
_cell.angle_beta   90.00
_cell.angle_gamma   90.00
#
_symmetry.space_group_name_H-M   'P 1'
#
loop_
_entity.id
_entity.type
_entity.pdbx_description
1 polymer ?
#
loop_
_entity_poly.entity_id
_entity_poly.type
_entity_poly.pdbx_seq_one_letter_code
_entity_poly.pdbx_strand_id
1 'polypeptide(L)'
;MSEKPELCYVVVPGNEPGNRIGIVKRGEAGYYLTDFDNDEVPMSAVEEAVDELNDRLGVTAEEAMRMKSGSMFGWDTPAARE
;
A
#
# COMPACT_ATOMS: atom_id res chain seq x y z
N MET A 1 10.84 -1.40 20.17
CA MET A 1 10.63 -0.19 19.34
C MET A 1 10.12 -0.73 18.02
N SER A 2 8.82 -0.75 17.78
CA SER A 2 8.31 -1.16 16.46
C SER A 2 8.63 -0.03 15.50
N GLU A 3 9.67 -0.23 14.71
CA GLU A 3 10.06 0.67 13.63
C GLU A 3 8.96 0.60 12.58
N LYS A 4 8.05 1.58 12.61
CA LYS A 4 6.93 1.67 11.67
C LYS A 4 7.50 1.75 10.25
N PRO A 5 6.93 1.05 9.27
CA PRO A 5 7.46 1.04 7.92
C PRO A 5 7.41 2.41 7.29
N GLU A 6 8.44 2.72 6.51
CA GLU A 6 8.55 3.98 5.79
C GLU A 6 7.76 3.96 4.48
N LEU A 7 7.55 2.76 3.93
CA LEU A 7 6.95 2.51 2.62
C LEU A 7 6.13 1.22 2.67
N CYS A 8 4.93 1.23 2.09
CA CYS A 8 4.14 0.03 1.83
C CYS A 8 3.51 0.08 0.43
N TYR A 9 3.18 -1.09 -0.09
CA TYR A 9 2.40 -1.24 -1.31
C TYR A 9 0.93 -1.44 -0.96
N VAL A 10 0.04 -0.89 -1.78
CA VAL A 10 -1.42 -0.97 -1.64
C VAL A 10 -2.08 -1.20 -2.99
N VAL A 11 -3.18 -1.93 -2.99
CA VAL A 11 -4.01 -2.07 -4.19
C VAL A 11 -4.98 -0.89 -4.31
N VAL A 12 -5.02 -0.31 -5.51
CA VAL A 12 -5.87 0.83 -5.90
C VAL A 12 -6.90 0.33 -6.93
N PRO A 13 -8.08 -0.18 -6.49
CA PRO A 13 -9.11 -0.75 -7.38
C PRO A 13 -9.77 0.25 -8.34
N GLY A 14 -9.44 1.54 -8.25
CA GLY A 14 -10.07 2.61 -9.03
C GLY A 14 -9.23 3.12 -10.22
N ASN A 15 -8.00 2.65 -10.37
CA ASN A 15 -7.12 3.08 -11.46
C ASN A 15 -7.26 2.22 -12.71
N GLU A 16 -6.75 2.76 -13.81
CA GLU A 16 -6.64 2.02 -15.07
C GLU A 16 -5.90 0.70 -14.86
N PRO A 17 -6.28 -0.36 -15.58
CA PRO A 17 -5.53 -1.62 -15.58
C PRO A 17 -4.05 -1.37 -15.99
N GLY A 18 -3.11 -1.94 -15.23
CA GLY A 18 -1.69 -1.59 -15.29
C GLY A 18 -1.25 -0.56 -14.24
N ASN A 19 -2.18 0.12 -13.58
CA ASN A 19 -1.92 1.15 -12.56
C ASN A 19 -2.61 0.86 -11.20
N ARG A 20 -2.88 -0.41 -10.91
CA ARG A 20 -3.60 -0.85 -9.70
C ARG A 20 -2.71 -1.07 -8.49
N ILE A 21 -1.38 -1.05 -8.64
CA ILE A 21 -0.45 -1.10 -7.51
C ILE A 21 0.07 0.30 -7.22
N GLY A 22 -0.18 0.77 -6.00
CA GLY A 22 0.30 2.03 -5.47
C GLY A 22 1.30 1.84 -4.34
N ILE A 23 2.26 2.75 -4.22
CA ILE A 23 3.19 2.89 -3.09
C ILE A 23 2.66 4.00 -2.19
N VAL A 24 2.47 3.70 -0.92
CA VAL A 24 2.19 4.68 0.13
C VAL A 24 3.45 4.89 0.93
N LYS A 25 3.79 6.15 1.19
CA LYS A 25 4.90 6.55 2.05
C LYS A 25 4.37 7.15 3.33
N ARG A 26 5.03 6.84 4.44
CA ARG A 26 4.60 7.28 5.77
C ARG A 26 4.66 8.80 5.89
N GLY A 27 3.57 9.42 6.33
CA GLY A 27 3.46 10.86 6.46
C GLY A 27 3.16 11.61 5.16
N GLU A 28 3.01 10.90 4.05
CA GLU A 28 2.56 11.47 2.77
C GLU A 28 1.09 11.13 2.50
N ALA A 29 0.36 12.09 1.96
CA ALA A 29 -1.03 11.88 1.55
C ALA A 29 -1.07 11.33 0.12
N GLY A 30 -1.87 10.30 -0.10
CA GLY A 30 -1.98 9.64 -1.40
C GLY A 30 -0.96 8.52 -1.63
N TYR A 31 -0.87 8.09 -2.87
CA TYR A 31 -0.06 6.96 -3.30
C TYR A 31 0.66 7.29 -4.62
N TYR A 32 1.78 6.64 -4.83
CA TYR A 32 2.59 6.72 -6.05
C TYR A 32 2.34 5.48 -6.91
N LEU A 33 2.17 5.64 -8.21
CA LEU A 33 1.96 4.51 -9.09
C LEU A 33 3.26 3.72 -9.31
N THR A 34 3.11 2.44 -9.61
CA THR A 34 4.22 1.53 -9.90
C THR A 34 4.02 0.79 -11.20
N ASP A 35 5.11 0.39 -11.82
CA ASP A 35 5.13 -0.47 -13.02
C ASP A 35 4.98 -1.97 -12.68
N PHE A 36 4.66 -2.32 -11.43
CA PHE A 36 4.49 -3.72 -11.03
C PHE A 36 3.15 -4.31 -11.51
N ASP A 37 2.14 -3.47 -11.72
CA ASP A 37 0.84 -3.92 -12.25
C ASP A 37 0.88 -3.94 -13.77
N ASN A 38 0.24 -4.94 -14.38
CA ASN A 38 0.11 -5.05 -15.83
C ASN A 38 -1.37 -5.22 -16.18
N ASP A 39 -1.83 -4.70 -17.31
CA ASP A 39 -3.24 -4.77 -17.72
C ASP A 39 -3.79 -6.21 -17.71
N GLU A 40 -2.92 -7.18 -18.00
CA GLU A 40 -3.24 -8.60 -18.11
C GLU A 40 -3.38 -9.32 -16.75
N VAL A 41 -2.89 -8.75 -15.64
CA VAL A 41 -2.98 -9.45 -14.34
C VAL A 41 -4.37 -9.29 -13.71
N PRO A 42 -4.96 -10.36 -13.16
CA PRO A 42 -6.23 -10.29 -12.45
C PRO A 42 -6.05 -9.62 -11.08
N MET A 43 -7.13 -9.01 -10.56
CA MET A 43 -7.14 -8.34 -9.25
C MET A 43 -6.56 -9.19 -8.12
N SER A 44 -6.86 -10.50 -8.10
CA SER A 44 -6.35 -11.41 -7.07
C SER A 44 -4.82 -11.56 -7.12
N ALA A 45 -4.21 -11.56 -8.32
CA ALA A 45 -2.75 -11.58 -8.45
C ALA A 45 -2.12 -10.24 -8.07
N VAL A 46 -2.83 -9.13 -8.26
CA VAL A 46 -2.41 -7.80 -7.81
C VAL A 46 -2.36 -7.75 -6.27
N GLU A 47 -3.38 -8.29 -5.60
CA GLU A 47 -3.42 -8.40 -4.14
C GLU A 47 -2.28 -9.26 -3.59
N GLU A 48 -2.03 -10.43 -4.21
CA GLU A 48 -0.93 -11.32 -3.82
C GLU A 48 0.44 -10.69 -4.06
N ALA A 49 0.63 -9.98 -5.18
CA ALA A 49 1.87 -9.25 -5.46
C ALA A 49 2.12 -8.13 -4.44
N VAL A 50 1.09 -7.39 -4.02
CA VAL A 50 1.21 -6.36 -2.98
C VAL A 50 1.60 -6.96 -1.64
N ASP A 51 1.03 -8.11 -1.27
CA ASP A 51 1.37 -8.82 -0.04
C ASP A 51 2.84 -9.28 -0.06
N GLU A 52 3.28 -9.94 -1.14
CA GLU A 52 4.67 -10.37 -1.34
C GLU A 52 5.67 -9.20 -1.33
N LEU A 53 5.31 -8.07 -1.95
CA LEU A 53 6.14 -6.86 -1.95
C LEU A 53 6.25 -6.24 -0.55
N ASN A 54 5.17 -6.28 0.23
CA ASN A 54 5.17 -5.82 1.61
C ASN A 54 5.97 -6.76 2.53
N ASP A 55 5.81 -8.07 2.39
CA ASP A 55 6.58 -9.07 3.14
C ASP A 55 8.09 -8.90 2.90
N ARG A 56 8.48 -8.67 1.64
CA ARG A 56 9.87 -8.35 1.26
C ARG A 56 10.41 -7.08 1.90
N LEU A 57 9.56 -6.10 2.17
CA LEU A 57 9.92 -4.88 2.88
C LEU A 57 9.89 -5.06 4.40
N GLY A 58 9.47 -6.22 4.90
CA GLY A 58 9.22 -6.46 6.33
C GLY A 58 7.99 -5.72 6.84
N VAL A 59 7.08 -5.32 5.94
CA VAL A 59 5.82 -4.64 6.25
C VAL A 59 4.78 -5.70 6.54
N THR A 60 4.26 -5.73 7.77
CA THR A 60 3.15 -6.63 8.11
C THR A 60 1.83 -6.13 7.51
N ALA A 61 0.87 -7.04 7.31
CA ALA A 61 -0.47 -6.67 6.84
C ALA A 61 -1.15 -5.59 7.71
N GLU A 62 -0.92 -5.63 9.04
CA GLU A 62 -1.41 -4.61 9.96
C GLU A 62 -0.79 -3.24 9.71
N GLU A 63 0.52 -3.19 9.47
CA GLU A 63 1.22 -1.95 9.17
C GLU A 63 0.84 -1.39 7.81
N ALA A 64 0.70 -2.25 6.79
CA ALA A 64 0.19 -1.86 5.48
C ALA A 64 -1.23 -1.25 5.59
N MET A 65 -2.10 -1.83 6.42
CA MET A 65 -3.44 -1.29 6.68
C MET A 65 -3.40 0.07 7.38
N ARG A 66 -2.53 0.25 8.39
CA ARG A 66 -2.34 1.55 9.06
C ARG A 66 -1.82 2.61 8.09
N MET A 67 -0.85 2.25 7.24
CA MET A 67 -0.29 3.14 6.23
C MET A 67 -1.33 3.52 5.17
N LYS A 68 -2.07 2.54 4.64
CA LYS A 68 -3.20 2.78 3.73
C LYS A 68 -4.21 3.73 4.36
N SER A 69 -4.55 3.52 5.62
CA SER A 69 -5.49 4.36 6.36
C SER A 69 -4.96 5.79 6.55
N GLY A 70 -3.69 5.94 6.92
CA GLY A 70 -3.05 7.24 7.07
C GLY A 70 -2.94 8.03 5.77
N SER A 71 -2.67 7.35 4.66
CA SER A 71 -2.62 7.99 3.34
C SER A 71 -4.00 8.38 2.81
N MET A 72 -5.03 7.54 3.03
CA MET A 72 -6.39 7.76 2.50
C MET A 72 -7.25 8.68 3.37
N PHE A 73 -7.14 8.58 4.70
CA PHE A 73 -7.98 9.30 5.66
C PHE A 73 -7.20 10.33 6.49
N GLY A 74 -5.89 10.41 6.32
CA GLY A 74 -5.00 11.31 7.04
C GLY A 74 -4.30 10.63 8.21
N TRP A 75 -2.99 10.90 8.33
CA TRP A 75 -2.11 10.37 9.38
C TRP A 75 -2.42 10.87 10.79
N ASP A 76 -3.32 11.86 10.91
CA ASP A 76 -3.82 12.35 12.19
C ASP A 76 -4.93 11.44 12.77
N THR A 77 -5.51 10.55 11.95
CA THR A 77 -6.55 9.63 12.43
C THR A 77 -5.98 8.56 13.37
N PRO A 78 -6.73 8.13 14.41
CA PRO A 78 -6.29 7.08 15.33
C PRO A 78 -5.91 5.78 14.61
N ALA A 79 -6.59 5.47 13.50
CA ALA A 79 -6.30 4.33 12.63
C ALA A 79 -4.89 4.33 12.00
N ALA A 80 -4.24 5.50 11.89
CA ALA A 80 -2.86 5.63 11.41
C ALA A 80 -1.83 5.68 12.55
N ARG A 81 -2.28 5.83 13.80
CA ARG A 81 -1.45 6.18 14.96
C ARG A 81 -1.21 5.01 15.90
N GLU A 82 -2.22 4.17 16.13
CA GLU A 82 -2.15 2.95 16.94
C GLU A 82 -1.31 1.86 16.28
#